data_AF-A0A7C5M943-F1
#
_entry.id   AF-A0A7C5M943-F1
#
_cell.length_a   1.000
_cell.length_b   1.000
_cell.length_c   1.000
_cell.angle_alpha   90.00
_cell.angle_beta   90.00
_cell.angle_gamma   90.00
#
_symmetry.space_group_name_H-M   'P 1'
#
loop_
_entity.id
_entity.type
_entity.pdbx_description
1 polymer ?
#
loop_
_entity_poly.entity_id
_entity_poly.type
_entity_poly.pdbx_seq_one_letter_code
_entity_poly.pdbx_strand_id
1 'polypeptide(L)'
;MIEDLAMFNIAGQEWIFVIVVLVVLLFGASKIPELARSIGKATGEFQRGKMEIQKEIDQAAKELDKTPERLRLEEAARAFGIDPAGKTDAELKEEIKKAA
;
A
#
# COMPACT_ATOMS: atom_id res chain seq x y z
N MET A 1 4.74 -2.27 49.95
CA MET A 1 3.80 -2.26 48.80
C MET A 1 4.02 -1.07 47.87
N ILE A 2 3.90 0.19 48.31
CA ILE A 2 4.20 1.35 47.43
C ILE A 2 5.72 1.56 47.27
N GLU A 3 6.50 1.31 48.33
CA GLU A 3 7.96 1.37 48.27
C GLU A 3 8.58 0.31 47.33
N ASP A 4 8.00 -0.90 47.28
CA ASP A 4 8.42 -1.96 46.34
C ASP A 4 8.13 -1.59 44.89
N LEU A 5 7.00 -0.91 44.63
CA LEU A 5 6.63 -0.42 43.30
C LEU A 5 7.49 0.77 42.85
N ALA A 6 7.92 1.62 43.79
CA ALA A 6 8.87 2.70 43.54
C ALA A 6 10.27 2.14 43.24
N MET A 7 10.71 1.12 43.98
CA MET A 7 11.96 0.40 43.70
C MET A 7 11.92 -0.30 42.34
N PHE A 8 10.79 -0.92 41.95
CA PHE A 8 10.63 -1.55 40.64
C PHE A 8 10.57 -0.55 39.47
N ASN A 9 9.96 0.63 39.67
CA ASN A 9 9.96 1.69 38.64
C ASN A 9 11.36 2.28 38.43
N ILE A 10 12.10 2.53 39.52
CA ILE A 10 13.47 3.09 39.45
C ILE A 10 14.44 2.02 38.94
N ALA A 11 14.40 0.80 39.47
CA ALA A 11 15.24 -0.31 39.02
C ALA A 11 14.90 -0.75 37.59
N GLY A 12 13.63 -0.75 37.19
CA GLY A 12 13.18 -1.17 35.86
C GLY A 12 13.74 -0.30 34.72
N GLN A 13 13.87 1.02 34.94
CA GLN A 13 14.50 1.91 33.97
C GLN A 13 16.01 1.67 33.83
N GLU A 14 16.71 1.34 34.93
CA GLU A 14 18.13 1.00 34.92
C GLU A 14 18.39 -0.29 34.13
N TRP A 15 17.52 -1.29 34.26
CA TRP A 15 17.61 -2.54 33.49
C TRP A 15 17.50 -2.34 31.97
N ILE A 16 16.67 -1.40 31.51
CA ILE A 16 16.59 -1.05 30.09
C ILE A 16 17.95 -0.55 29.59
N PHE A 17 18.62 0.31 30.38
CA PHE A 17 19.92 0.84 30.02
C PHE A 17 20.99 -0.26 29.95
N VAL A 18 20.99 -1.18 30.92
CA VAL A 18 21.90 -2.34 30.94
C VAL A 18 21.71 -3.22 29.69
N ILE A 19 20.46 -3.51 29.31
CA ILE A 19 20.16 -4.30 28.11
C ILE A 19 20.63 -3.58 26.85
N VAL A 20 20.37 -2.28 26.73
CA VAL A 20 20.82 -1.47 25.59
C VAL A 20 22.35 -1.47 25.50
N VAL A 21 23.05 -1.26 26.61
CA VAL A 21 24.51 -1.30 26.64
C VAL A 21 25.03 -2.68 26.24
N LEU A 22 24.44 -3.76 26.75
CA LEU A 22 24.82 -5.12 26.39
C LEU A 22 24.64 -5.38 24.88
N VAL A 23 23.49 -4.99 24.31
CA VAL A 23 23.22 -5.10 22.88
C VAL A 23 24.22 -4.28 22.07
N VAL A 24 24.54 -3.05 22.51
CA VAL A 24 25.54 -2.19 21.87
C VAL A 24 26.95 -2.79 21.95
N LEU A 25 27.32 -3.45 23.05
CA LEU A 25 28.62 -4.12 23.18
C LEU A 25 28.73 -5.35 22.28
N LEU A 26 27.65 -6.13 22.15
CA LEU A 26 27.64 -7.34 21.33
C LEU A 26 27.58 -7.03 19.82
N PHE A 27 26.77 -6.04 19.43
CA PHE A 27 26.45 -5.78 18.02
C PHE A 27 27.00 -4.45 17.49
N GLY A 28 27.43 -3.55 18.37
CA GLY A 28 27.85 -2.19 18.04
C GLY A 28 26.69 -1.18 18.02
N ALA A 29 26.95 0.06 18.43
CA ALA A 29 25.95 1.13 18.46
C ALA A 29 25.38 1.47 17.07
N SER A 30 26.17 1.23 16.02
CA SER A 30 25.79 1.45 14.62
C SER A 30 24.76 0.44 14.10
N LYS A 31 24.57 -0.71 14.76
CA LYS A 31 23.72 -1.77 14.22
C LYS A 31 22.23 -1.47 14.35
N ILE A 32 21.82 -0.84 15.43
CA ILE A 32 20.42 -0.42 15.66
C ILE A 32 19.92 0.54 14.57
N PRO A 33 20.62 1.66 14.24
CA PRO A 33 20.17 2.56 13.18
C PRO A 33 20.26 1.93 11.78
N GLU A 34 21.24 1.04 11.54
CA GLU A 34 21.34 0.29 10.28
C GLU A 34 20.13 -0.64 10.07
N LEU A 35 19.77 -1.40 11.11
CA LEU A 35 18.59 -2.28 11.10
C LEU A 35 17.31 -1.47 10.89
N ALA A 36 17.12 -0.38 11.63
CA ALA A 36 15.95 0.49 11.47
C ALA A 36 15.84 1.03 10.03
N ARG A 37 16.94 1.47 9.42
CA ARG A 37 16.96 1.91 8.02
C ARG A 37 16.63 0.77 7.05
N SER A 38 17.18 -0.42 7.26
CA SER A 38 16.92 -1.58 6.39
C SER A 38 15.46 -2.03 6.45
N ILE A 39 14.90 -2.13 7.65
CA ILE A 39 13.49 -2.48 7.87
C ILE A 39 12.59 -1.39 7.30
N GLY A 40 12.91 -0.11 7.52
CA GLY A 40 12.16 1.00 6.96
C GLY A 40 12.11 0.98 5.43
N LYS A 41 13.25 0.69 4.77
CA LYS A 41 13.30 0.50 3.32
C LYS A 41 12.47 -0.70 2.87
N ALA A 42 12.66 -1.87 3.50
CA ALA A 42 11.93 -3.09 3.15
C ALA A 42 10.41 -2.90 3.27
N THR A 43 9.95 -2.32 4.38
CA THR A 43 8.53 -2.01 4.60
C THR A 43 8.03 -0.98 3.58
N GLY A 44 8.82 0.06 3.27
CA GLY A 44 8.45 1.06 2.27
C GLY A 44 8.24 0.47 0.88
N GLU A 45 9.20 -0.34 0.40
CA GLU A 45 9.09 -1.03 -0.90
C GLU A 45 7.96 -2.06 -0.91
N PHE A 46 7.77 -2.81 0.18
CA PHE A 46 6.67 -3.76 0.31
C PHE A 46 5.30 -3.08 0.20
N GLN A 47 5.12 -1.94 0.88
CA GLN A 47 3.85 -1.20 0.82
C GLN A 47 3.60 -0.61 -0.57
N ARG A 48 4.63 -0.14 -1.27
CA ARG A 48 4.53 0.31 -2.67
C ARG A 48 4.11 -0.82 -3.59
N GLY A 49 4.81 -1.96 -3.54
CA GLY A 49 4.46 -3.14 -4.34
C GLY A 49 3.03 -3.63 -4.05
N LYS A 50 2.62 -3.63 -2.78
CA LYS A 50 1.24 -3.99 -2.40
C LYS A 50 0.19 -3.06 -3.04
N MET A 51 0.42 -1.75 -3.08
CA MET A 51 -0.51 -0.80 -3.71
C MET A 51 -0.59 -0.99 -5.23
N GLU A 52 0.55 -1.25 -5.88
CA GLU A 52 0.61 -1.52 -7.31
C GLU A 52 -0.15 -2.80 -7.66
N ILE A 53 0.10 -3.89 -6.93
CA ILE A 53 -0.63 -5.15 -7.10
C ILE A 53 -2.13 -4.96 -6.87
N GLN A 54 -2.55 -4.24 -5.83
CA GLN A 54 -3.97 -3.97 -5.59
C GLN A 54 -4.60 -3.22 -6.77
N LYS A 55 -3.90 -2.22 -7.31
CA LYS A 55 -4.38 -1.46 -8.47
C LYS A 55 -4.51 -2.34 -9.72
N GLU A 56 -3.54 -3.22 -9.96
CA GLU A 56 -3.60 -4.18 -11.07
C GLU A 56 -4.76 -5.18 -10.90
N ILE A 57 -4.96 -5.71 -9.69
CA ILE A 57 -6.08 -6.60 -9.38
C ILE A 57 -7.42 -5.89 -9.59
N ASP A 58 -7.57 -4.66 -9.11
CA ASP A 58 -8.79 -3.86 -9.29
C ASP A 58 -9.05 -3.56 -10.77
N GLN A 59 -8.01 -3.33 -11.56
CA GLN A 59 -8.11 -3.15 -13.01
C GLN A 59 -8.51 -4.45 -13.72
N ALA A 60 -7.85 -5.56 -13.42
CA ALA A 60 -8.16 -6.87 -13.99
C ALA A 60 -9.58 -7.32 -13.63
N ALA A 61 -10.02 -7.10 -12.39
CA ALA A 61 -11.39 -7.40 -11.97
C ALA A 61 -12.42 -6.57 -12.77
N LYS A 62 -12.16 -5.28 -12.98
CA LYS A 62 -13.01 -4.43 -13.83
C LYS A 62 -13.04 -4.86 -15.29
N GLU A 63 -11.96 -5.43 -15.81
CA GLU A 63 -11.93 -5.96 -17.18
C GLU A 63 -12.70 -7.27 -17.32
N LEU A 64 -12.63 -8.16 -16.32
CA LEU A 64 -13.37 -9.43 -16.30
C LEU A 64 -14.89 -9.24 -16.22
N ASP A 65 -15.36 -8.18 -15.55
CA ASP A 65 -16.80 -7.86 -15.44
C ASP A 65 -17.39 -7.18 -16.68
N LYS A 66 -16.58 -6.85 -17.70
CA LYS A 66 -17.11 -6.26 -18.94
C LYS A 66 -17.75 -7.31 -19.83
N THR A 67 -19.01 -7.08 -20.20
CA THR A 67 -19.70 -7.91 -21.19
C THR A 67 -19.08 -7.74 -22.59
N PRO A 68 -19.18 -8.76 -23.48
CA PRO A 68 -18.71 -8.64 -24.87
C PRO A 68 -19.34 -7.47 -25.63
N GLU A 69 -20.58 -7.11 -25.27
CA GLU A 69 -21.28 -5.95 -25.84
C GLU A 69 -20.64 -4.64 -25.39
N ARG A 70 -20.31 -4.52 -24.10
CA ARG A 70 -19.62 -3.35 -23.56
C ARG A 70 -18.26 -3.14 -24.20
N LEU A 71 -17.47 -4.20 -24.40
CA LEU A 71 -16.18 -4.11 -25.10
C LEU A 71 -16.31 -3.51 -26.50
N ARG A 72 -17.32 -3.94 -27.28
CA ARG A 72 -17.59 -3.38 -28.62
C ARG A 72 -18.03 -1.92 -28.58
N LEU A 73 -18.82 -1.53 -27.57
CA LEU A 73 -19.23 -0.13 -27.38
C LEU A 73 -18.04 0.75 -27.02
N GLU A 74 -17.15 0.28 -26.16
CA GLU A 74 -15.91 0.98 -25.83
C GLU A 74 -14.98 1.12 -27.03
N GLU A 75 -14.87 0.08 -27.87
CA GLU A 75 -14.07 0.09 -29.10
C GLU A 75 -14.63 1.05 -30.15
N ALA A 76 -15.96 1.04 -30.37
CA ALA A 76 -16.64 2.00 -31.23
C ALA A 76 -16.49 3.43 -30.73
N ALA A 77 -16.68 3.68 -29.43
CA ALA A 77 -16.48 4.99 -28.81
C ALA A 77 -15.07 5.53 -29.03
N ARG A 78 -14.04 4.69 -28.83
CA ARG A 78 -12.64 5.06 -29.08
C ARG A 78 -12.38 5.41 -30.54
N ALA A 79 -13.01 4.72 -31.50
CA ALA A 79 -12.89 5.04 -32.93
C ALA A 79 -13.44 6.43 -33.27
N PHE A 80 -14.42 6.92 -32.51
CA PHE A 80 -14.98 8.28 -32.60
C PHE A 80 -14.28 9.29 -31.66
N GLY A 81 -13.21 8.90 -30.97
CA GLY A 81 -12.48 9.78 -30.04
C GLY A 81 -13.18 10.02 -28.70
N ILE A 82 -14.17 9.21 -28.34
CA ILE A 82 -14.93 9.29 -27.09
C ILE A 82 -14.23 8.41 -26.03
N ASP A 83 -13.95 8.95 -24.84
CA ASP A 83 -13.42 8.17 -23.71
C ASP A 83 -14.56 7.35 -23.04
N PRO A 84 -14.49 6.01 -23.04
CA PRO A 84 -15.48 5.16 -22.39
C PRO A 84 -15.35 5.09 -20.85
N ALA A 85 -14.25 5.58 -20.27
CA ALA A 85 -14.00 5.45 -18.84
C ALA A 85 -15.08 6.18 -18.01
N GLY A 86 -15.75 5.43 -17.11
CA GLY A 86 -16.76 5.97 -16.20
C GLY A 86 -18.14 6.19 -16.81
N LYS A 87 -18.34 5.90 -18.12
CA LYS A 87 -19.64 6.02 -18.79
C LYS A 87 -20.42 4.70 -18.72
N THR A 88 -21.74 4.80 -18.68
CA THR A 88 -22.63 3.65 -18.81
C THR A 88 -22.81 3.25 -20.27
N ASP A 89 -23.22 2.00 -20.51
CA ASP A 89 -23.46 1.45 -21.84
C ASP A 89 -24.51 2.27 -22.62
N ALA A 90 -25.48 2.88 -21.92
CA ALA A 90 -26.51 3.74 -22.51
C ALA A 90 -25.95 5.10 -22.97
N GLU A 91 -25.13 5.74 -22.14
CA GLU A 91 -24.47 7.01 -22.48
C GLU A 91 -23.50 6.84 -23.65
N LEU A 92 -22.74 5.74 -23.65
CA LEU A 92 -21.85 5.38 -24.77
C LEU A 92 -22.61 5.22 -26.08
N LYS A 93 -23.74 4.50 -26.09
CA LYS A 93 -24.59 4.33 -27.28
C LYS A 93 -25.14 5.67 -27.78
N GLU A 94 -25.54 6.55 -26.88
CA GLU A 94 -26.08 7.87 -27.23
C GLU A 94 -25.01 8.78 -27.84
N GLU A 95 -23.82 8.83 -27.24
CA GLU A 95 -22.72 9.65 -27.75
C GLU A 95 -22.19 9.14 -29.09
N ILE A 96 -22.04 7.82 -29.26
CA ILE A 96 -21.67 7.23 -30.56
C ILE A 96 -22.69 7.60 -31.63
N LYS A 97 -23.99 7.55 -31.32
CA LYS A 97 -25.05 7.92 -32.27
C LYS A 97 -25.06 9.42 -32.61
N LYS A 98 -24.62 10.28 -31.70
CA LYS A 98 -24.47 11.73 -31.94
C LYS A 98 -23.22 12.05 -32.76
N ALA A 99 -22.19 11.20 -32.69
CA ALA A 99 -20.92 11.38 -33.38
C ALA A 99 -20.86 10.70 -34.76
N ALA A 100 -21.68 9.67 -34.99
CA ALA A 100 -21.88 8.99 -36.28
C ALA A 100 -22.81 9.76 -37.21
#